data_AF-S9V7T1-F1
#
_entry.id   AF-S9V7T1-F1
#
_cell.length_a   1.000
_cell.length_b   1.000
_cell.length_c   1.000
_cell.angle_alpha   90.00
_cell.angle_beta   90.00
_cell.angle_gamma   90.00
#
_symmetry.space_group_name_H-M   'P 1'
#
loop_
_entity.id
_entity.type
_entity.pdbx_description
1 polymer ?
#
loop_
_entity_poly.entity_id
_entity_poly.type
_entity_poly.pdbx_seq_one_letter_code
_entity_poly.pdbx_strand_id
1 'polypeptide(L)'
;MSKELVAKEKKTKALHDTVDTLWADRLERYKQTNINLHSYIVALPEAIGALKGLTNHYRYMSEEMRKFVNFDVACSKVHHLALLLDHGGLASLPSVAPTLQRMFRAEPLIDVVCENMKELQDVQCPSSVAEASSLFTYCMGELDDAVEKASKAYFQFSENPRHTPSVAADSMHKLTNLFKIDTLSHGQRELVKKRALLDRLLIKEKRQLHTVEDVRAALDHVERVKEKFGQPAKKSFFFKDDDHQVSLQRDLAVTKAVKQLELWKSVTATFLLQEQAREALQSYSILLSETLTKVNKT
;
A
#
# COMPACT_ATOMS: atom_id res chain seq x y z
N MET A 1 -32.95 -4.16 -55.10
CA MET A 1 -32.35 -3.13 -54.21
C MET A 1 -30.84 -3.28 -54.24
N SER A 2 -30.09 -2.23 -54.59
CA SER A 2 -28.62 -2.29 -54.64
C SER A 2 -28.04 -2.60 -53.25
N LYS A 3 -27.03 -3.48 -53.18
CA LYS A 3 -26.33 -3.83 -51.93
C LYS A 3 -25.80 -2.60 -51.18
N GLU A 4 -25.55 -1.52 -51.91
CA GLU A 4 -25.13 -0.23 -51.35
C GLU A 4 -26.21 0.46 -50.51
N LEU A 5 -27.48 0.37 -50.91
CA LEU A 5 -28.60 0.97 -50.15
C LEU A 5 -28.78 0.27 -48.80
N VAL A 6 -28.70 -1.07 -48.78
CA VAL A 6 -28.79 -1.87 -47.55
C VAL A 6 -27.61 -1.60 -46.61
N ALA A 7 -26.40 -1.41 -47.16
CA ALA A 7 -25.23 -1.05 -46.37
C ALA A 7 -25.34 0.37 -45.79
N LYS A 8 -25.90 1.31 -46.56
CA LYS A 8 -26.13 2.70 -46.13
C LYS A 8 -27.18 2.76 -45.02
N GLU A 9 -28.29 2.04 -45.15
CA GLU A 9 -29.33 1.94 -44.11
C GLU A 9 -28.78 1.35 -42.80
N LYS A 10 -27.99 0.27 -42.87
CA LYS A 10 -27.32 -0.30 -41.69
C LYS A 10 -26.38 0.70 -41.01
N LYS A 11 -25.61 1.45 -41.80
CA LYS A 11 -24.70 2.49 -41.28
C LYS A 11 -25.45 3.65 -40.64
N THR A 12 -26.56 4.08 -41.25
CA THR A 12 -27.41 5.14 -40.70
C THR A 12 -28.09 4.69 -39.40
N LYS A 13 -28.56 3.44 -39.33
CA LYS A 13 -29.12 2.88 -38.09
C LYS A 13 -28.08 2.81 -36.98
N ALA A 14 -26.90 2.26 -37.26
CA ALA A 14 -25.80 2.21 -36.30
C ALA A 14 -25.35 3.60 -35.84
N LEU A 15 -25.36 4.60 -36.73
CA LEU A 15 -25.07 5.99 -36.38
C LEU A 15 -26.14 6.54 -35.43
N HIS A 16 -27.42 6.30 -35.70
CA HIS A 16 -28.52 6.76 -34.84
C HIS A 16 -28.44 6.13 -33.45
N ASP A 17 -28.25 4.81 -33.39
CA ASP A 17 -28.10 4.07 -32.12
C ASP A 17 -26.90 4.59 -31.30
N THR A 18 -25.79 4.92 -31.98
CA THR A 18 -24.59 5.50 -31.34
C THR A 18 -24.88 6.90 -30.80
N VAL A 19 -25.56 7.74 -31.58
CA VAL A 19 -25.94 9.09 -31.17
C VAL A 19 -26.87 9.05 -29.96
N ASP A 20 -27.88 8.18 -29.97
CA ASP A 20 -28.82 8.02 -28.85
C ASP A 20 -28.09 7.53 -27.58
N THR A 21 -27.16 6.59 -27.72
CA THR A 21 -26.36 6.09 -26.60
C THR A 21 -25.49 7.20 -26.00
N LEU A 22 -24.82 8.00 -26.84
CA LEU A 22 -23.98 9.12 -26.39
C LEU A 22 -24.81 10.23 -25.71
N TRP A 23 -26.01 10.51 -26.22
CA TRP A 23 -26.92 11.47 -25.60
C TRP A 23 -27.47 10.97 -24.26
N ALA A 24 -27.83 9.69 -24.16
CA ALA A 24 -28.26 9.08 -22.92
C ALA A 24 -27.16 9.12 -21.85
N ASP A 25 -25.93 8.72 -22.19
CA ASP A 25 -24.77 8.76 -21.30
C ASP A 25 -24.46 10.20 -20.84
N ARG A 26 -24.54 11.17 -21.76
CA ARG A 26 -24.36 12.59 -21.44
C ARG A 26 -25.46 13.13 -20.52
N LEU A 27 -26.72 12.76 -20.76
CA LEU A 27 -27.84 13.17 -19.92
C LEU A 27 -27.72 12.59 -18.50
N GLU A 28 -27.28 11.33 -18.38
CA GLU A 28 -27.07 10.69 -17.09
C GLU A 28 -25.94 11.35 -16.29
N ARG A 29 -24.82 11.71 -16.94
CA ARG A 29 -23.77 12.53 -16.32
C ARG A 29 -24.28 13.89 -15.83
N TYR A 30 -25.19 14.54 -16.57
CA TYR A 30 -25.79 15.80 -16.12
C TYR A 30 -26.73 15.60 -14.92
N LYS A 31 -27.53 14.53 -14.90
CA LYS A 31 -28.36 14.18 -13.74
C LYS A 31 -27.50 13.92 -12.51
N GLN A 32 -26.43 13.13 -12.66
CA GLN A 32 -25.52 12.84 -11.55
C GLN A 32 -24.83 14.12 -11.04
N THR A 33 -24.38 14.99 -11.95
CA THR A 33 -23.82 16.30 -11.56
C THR A 33 -24.83 17.15 -10.79
N ASN A 34 -26.10 17.17 -11.20
CA ASN A 34 -27.16 17.89 -10.50
C ASN A 34 -27.45 17.31 -9.11
N ILE A 35 -27.49 15.97 -8.98
CA ILE A 35 -27.64 15.29 -7.69
C ILE A 35 -26.48 15.67 -6.76
N ASN A 36 -25.25 15.62 -7.26
CA ASN A 36 -24.05 15.99 -6.49
C ASN A 36 -24.10 17.47 -6.09
N LEU A 37 -24.44 18.39 -7.00
CA LEU A 37 -24.59 19.82 -6.70
C LEU A 37 -25.64 20.06 -5.62
N HIS A 38 -26.78 19.36 -5.70
CA HIS A 38 -27.83 19.47 -4.70
C HIS A 38 -27.36 18.95 -3.34
N SER A 39 -26.58 17.86 -3.30
CA SER A 39 -26.00 17.36 -2.05
C SER A 39 -25.06 18.37 -1.38
N TYR A 40 -24.27 19.12 -2.16
CA TYR A 40 -23.43 20.21 -1.64
C TYR A 40 -24.27 21.38 -1.11
N ILE A 41 -25.37 21.75 -1.77
CA ILE A 41 -26.29 22.80 -1.32
C ILE A 41 -26.97 22.39 0.00
N VAL A 42 -27.32 21.11 0.15
CA VAL A 42 -27.92 20.57 1.39
C VAL A 42 -26.92 20.53 2.54
N ALA A 43 -25.63 20.25 2.28
CA ALA A 43 -24.57 20.24 3.30
C ALA A 43 -24.11 21.65 3.72
N LEU A 44 -24.40 22.67 2.92
CA LEU A 44 -23.93 24.05 3.10
C LEU A 44 -24.42 24.70 4.41
N PRO A 45 -25.70 24.58 4.81
CA PRO A 45 -26.18 25.09 6.11
C PRO A 45 -25.48 24.45 7.31
N GLU A 46 -25.18 23.15 7.24
CA GLU A 46 -24.45 22.44 8.30
C GLU A 46 -23.00 22.91 8.38
N ALA A 47 -22.34 23.07 7.23
CA ALA A 47 -20.99 23.63 7.17
C ALA A 47 -20.93 25.08 7.69
N ILE A 48 -21.90 25.93 7.33
CA ILE A 48 -22.02 27.30 7.86
C ILE A 48 -22.31 27.27 9.37
N GLY A 49 -23.16 26.35 9.83
CA GLY A 49 -23.45 26.15 11.26
C GLY A 49 -22.21 25.76 12.04
N ALA A 50 -21.42 24.81 11.53
CA ALA A 50 -20.13 24.42 12.09
C ALA A 50 -19.15 25.61 12.10
N LEU A 51 -19.06 26.38 11.03
CA LEU A 51 -18.20 27.56 10.94
C LEU A 51 -18.59 28.66 11.95
N LYS A 52 -19.90 28.89 12.13
CA LYS A 52 -20.44 29.82 13.13
C LYS A 52 -20.17 29.32 14.56
N GLY A 53 -20.31 28.02 14.79
CA GLY A 53 -19.96 27.37 16.05
C GLY A 53 -18.47 27.54 16.36
N LEU A 54 -17.60 27.30 15.39
CA LEU A 54 -16.15 27.44 15.50
C LEU A 54 -15.74 28.90 15.75
N THR A 55 -16.37 29.84 15.03
CA THR A 55 -16.11 31.28 15.19
C THR A 55 -16.56 31.77 16.57
N ASN A 56 -17.72 31.32 17.06
CA ASN A 56 -18.18 31.62 18.41
C ASN A 56 -17.28 30.98 19.47
N HIS A 57 -16.79 29.77 19.24
CA HIS A 57 -15.84 29.11 20.11
C HIS A 57 -14.53 29.91 20.20
N TYR A 58 -13.91 30.28 19.08
CA TYR A 58 -12.70 31.10 19.07
C TYR A 58 -12.92 32.50 19.65
N ARG A 59 -14.09 33.10 19.41
CA ARG A 59 -14.46 34.38 20.03
C ARG A 59 -14.54 34.24 21.55
N TYR A 60 -15.24 33.24 22.06
CA TYR A 60 -15.31 32.93 23.49
C TYR A 60 -13.92 32.66 24.09
N MET A 61 -13.10 31.85 23.43
CA MET A 61 -11.70 31.64 23.82
C MET A 61 -10.94 32.98 23.89
N SER A 62 -11.09 33.86 22.90
CA SER A 62 -10.36 35.13 22.87
C SER A 62 -10.85 36.18 23.87
N GLU A 63 -12.13 36.19 24.22
CA GLU A 63 -12.77 37.20 25.06
C GLU A 63 -12.84 36.78 26.53
N GLU A 64 -13.14 35.52 26.81
CA GLU A 64 -13.44 35.01 28.15
C GLU A 64 -12.27 34.23 28.77
N MET A 65 -11.46 33.53 27.98
CA MET A 65 -10.37 32.72 28.56
C MET A 65 -9.14 33.52 29.03
N ARG A 66 -8.99 34.78 28.58
CA ARG A 66 -8.01 35.76 29.14
C ARG A 66 -8.17 35.99 30.63
N LYS A 67 -9.36 35.71 31.17
CA LYS A 67 -9.70 35.85 32.59
C LYS A 67 -9.09 34.72 33.44
N PHE A 68 -8.62 33.63 32.81
CA PHE A 68 -7.91 32.53 33.46
C PHE A 68 -6.41 32.67 33.18
N VAL A 69 -5.63 33.03 34.21
CA VAL A 69 -4.18 33.26 34.09
C VAL A 69 -3.49 32.02 33.48
N ASN A 70 -2.72 32.21 32.40
CA ASN A 70 -2.00 31.18 31.63
C ASN A 70 -2.85 30.11 30.90
N PHE A 71 -4.19 30.15 30.99
CA PHE A 71 -5.06 29.15 30.37
C PHE A 71 -5.18 29.33 28.84
N ASP A 72 -5.21 30.59 28.38
CA ASP A 72 -5.35 30.97 26.97
C ASP A 72 -4.27 30.41 26.04
N VAL A 73 -3.00 30.58 26.44
CA VAL A 73 -1.87 30.25 25.58
C VAL A 73 -1.69 28.73 25.50
N ALA A 74 -1.96 28.02 26.58
CA ALA A 74 -1.77 26.58 26.63
C ALA A 74 -2.95 25.81 26.01
N CYS A 75 -4.21 26.22 26.24
CA CYS A 75 -5.36 25.58 25.60
C CYS A 75 -5.37 25.82 24.09
N SER A 76 -5.07 27.04 23.64
CA SER A 76 -4.91 27.36 22.23
C SER A 76 -3.79 26.52 21.58
N LYS A 77 -2.63 26.37 22.24
CA LYS A 77 -1.54 25.51 21.75
C LYS A 77 -1.96 24.05 21.62
N VAL A 78 -2.61 23.47 22.63
CA VAL A 78 -3.09 22.07 22.56
C VAL A 78 -4.10 21.88 21.45
N HIS A 79 -5.03 22.82 21.28
CA HIS A 79 -6.02 22.77 20.22
C HIS A 79 -5.39 22.87 18.82
N HIS A 80 -4.46 23.80 18.61
CA HIS A 80 -3.75 23.92 17.33
C HIS A 80 -2.88 22.70 17.03
N LEU A 81 -2.25 22.09 18.04
CA LEU A 81 -1.52 20.84 17.87
C LEU A 81 -2.46 19.72 17.40
N ALA A 82 -3.60 19.54 18.06
CA ALA A 82 -4.59 18.54 17.66
C ALA A 82 -5.09 18.74 16.22
N LEU A 83 -5.44 19.98 15.84
CA LEU A 83 -5.87 20.30 14.48
C LEU A 83 -4.79 20.02 13.43
N LEU A 84 -3.53 20.35 13.72
CA LEU A 84 -2.41 20.09 12.82
C LEU A 84 -2.13 18.60 12.68
N LEU A 85 -2.30 17.81 13.74
CA LEU A 85 -2.16 16.36 13.69
C LEU A 85 -3.30 15.69 12.92
N ASP A 86 -4.55 16.15 13.09
CA ASP A 86 -5.69 15.67 12.30
C ASP A 86 -5.49 15.98 10.81
N HIS A 87 -5.07 17.21 10.48
CA HIS A 87 -4.74 17.58 9.12
C HIS A 87 -3.56 16.76 8.57
N GLY A 88 -2.53 16.52 9.39
CA GLY A 88 -1.40 15.67 9.05
C GLY A 88 -1.78 14.20 8.83
N GLY A 89 -2.85 13.71 9.47
CA GLY A 89 -3.43 12.40 9.19
C GLY A 89 -4.05 12.30 7.79
N LEU A 90 -4.63 13.40 7.28
CA LEU A 90 -5.24 13.45 5.95
C LEU A 90 -4.23 13.75 4.83
N ALA A 91 -3.30 14.67 5.06
CA ALA A 91 -2.40 15.19 4.02
C ALA A 91 -0.96 14.64 4.08
N SER A 92 -0.58 13.96 5.18
CA SER A 92 0.76 13.55 5.61
C SER A 92 1.40 14.44 6.68
N LEU A 93 2.08 13.82 7.64
CA LEU A 93 2.76 14.50 8.74
C LEU A 93 3.93 15.43 8.29
N PRO A 94 4.76 15.05 7.29
CA PRO A 94 5.81 15.95 6.78
C PRO A 94 5.27 17.28 6.21
N SER A 95 4.03 17.31 5.71
CA SER A 95 3.43 18.53 5.17
C SER A 95 3.13 19.59 6.26
N VAL A 96 2.77 19.15 7.46
CA VAL A 96 2.44 20.02 8.60
C VAL A 96 3.64 20.31 9.51
N ALA A 97 4.73 19.55 9.38
CA ALA A 97 5.94 19.69 10.19
C ALA A 97 6.52 21.13 10.22
N PRO A 98 6.62 21.88 9.10
CA PRO A 98 7.12 23.26 9.14
C PRO A 98 6.23 24.21 9.96
N THR A 99 4.91 23.98 9.94
CA THR A 99 3.94 24.77 10.70
C THR A 99 4.00 24.41 12.18
N LEU A 100 4.12 23.13 12.50
CA LEU A 100 4.34 22.65 13.88
C LEU A 100 5.61 23.27 14.48
N GLN A 101 6.76 23.18 13.80
CA GLN A 101 8.00 23.81 14.28
C GLN A 101 7.84 25.32 14.49
N ARG A 102 7.14 26.02 13.60
CA ARG A 102 6.94 27.48 13.74
C ARG A 102 6.09 27.84 14.95
N MET A 103 5.06 27.06 15.26
CA MET A 103 4.13 27.32 16.35
C MET A 103 4.66 26.83 17.71
N PHE A 104 5.49 25.79 17.71
CA PHE A 104 5.98 25.11 18.92
C PHE A 104 7.52 25.13 19.04
N ARG A 105 8.17 26.22 18.60
CA ARG A 105 9.65 26.40 18.65
C ARG A 105 10.34 26.20 20.00
N ALA A 106 9.57 26.19 21.08
CA ALA A 106 10.09 26.01 22.44
C ALA A 106 9.97 24.56 22.92
N GLU A 107 9.34 23.67 22.15
CA GLU A 107 9.04 22.28 22.54
C GLU A 107 10.06 21.32 21.89
N PRO A 108 11.04 20.80 22.66
CA PRO A 108 12.14 20.01 22.10
C PRO A 108 11.68 18.73 21.40
N LEU A 109 10.59 18.11 21.89
CA LEU A 109 10.03 16.91 21.30
C LEU A 109 9.48 17.20 19.89
N ILE A 110 8.76 18.32 19.72
CA ILE A 110 8.19 18.69 18.42
C ILE A 110 9.32 19.01 17.44
N ASP A 111 10.35 19.72 17.88
CA ASP A 111 11.50 20.02 17.04
C ASP A 111 12.21 18.76 16.57
N VAL A 112 12.53 17.81 17.47
CA VAL A 112 13.18 16.54 17.12
C VAL A 112 12.34 15.71 16.15
N VAL A 113 11.03 15.57 16.42
CA VAL A 113 10.14 14.80 15.55
C VAL A 113 10.04 15.45 14.18
N CYS A 114 9.87 16.77 14.11
CA CYS A 114 9.74 17.46 12.84
C CYS A 114 11.05 17.51 12.02
N GLU A 115 12.23 17.61 12.64
CA GLU A 115 13.50 17.51 11.92
C GLU A 115 13.65 16.13 11.26
N ASN A 116 13.36 15.06 11.99
CA ASN A 116 13.42 13.69 11.45
C ASN A 116 12.43 13.46 10.30
N MET A 117 11.34 14.22 10.23
CA MET A 117 10.35 14.11 9.16
C MET A 117 10.70 14.92 7.90
N LYS A 118 11.59 15.92 7.99
CA LYS A 118 12.00 16.74 6.82
C LYS A 118 12.70 15.89 5.76
N GLU A 119 13.49 14.91 6.20
CA GLU A 119 14.20 13.99 5.32
C GLU A 119 13.26 13.05 4.54
N LEU A 120 11.96 13.01 4.91
CA LEU A 120 10.97 12.07 4.38
C LEU A 120 9.94 12.74 3.46
N GLN A 121 10.05 14.05 3.19
CA GLN A 121 9.00 14.84 2.56
C GLN A 121 8.71 14.47 1.09
N ASP A 122 9.68 13.88 0.38
CA ASP A 122 9.55 13.50 -1.04
C ASP A 122 9.48 11.97 -1.27
N VAL A 123 9.43 11.17 -0.20
CA VAL A 123 9.43 9.70 -0.32
C VAL A 123 7.99 9.20 -0.43
N GLN A 124 7.62 8.63 -1.58
CA GLN A 124 6.37 7.90 -1.71
C GLN A 124 6.42 6.63 -0.86
N CYS A 125 5.66 6.58 0.23
CA CYS A 125 5.53 5.42 1.10
C CYS A 125 4.07 4.96 1.22
N PRO A 126 3.82 3.70 1.65
CA PRO A 126 2.48 3.25 1.97
C PRO A 126 1.79 4.23 2.93
N SER A 127 0.51 4.49 2.68
CA SER A 127 -0.34 5.33 3.52
C SER A 127 -1.00 4.55 4.67
N SER A 128 -0.95 3.22 4.63
CA SER A 128 -1.59 2.34 5.60
C SER A 128 -0.92 0.97 5.71
N VAL A 129 -1.19 0.26 6.82
CA VAL A 129 -0.78 -1.14 7.02
C VAL A 129 -1.34 -2.04 5.93
N ALA A 130 -2.57 -1.80 5.47
CA ALA A 130 -3.19 -2.58 4.40
C ALA A 130 -2.45 -2.41 3.06
N GLU A 131 -2.06 -1.18 2.73
CA GLU A 131 -1.24 -0.91 1.54
C GLU A 131 0.14 -1.57 1.65
N ALA A 132 0.81 -1.40 2.78
CA ALA A 132 2.10 -2.05 3.05
C ALA A 132 2.01 -3.58 2.95
N SER A 133 0.94 -4.18 3.48
CA SER A 133 0.66 -5.62 3.41
C SER A 133 0.41 -6.10 1.97
N SER A 134 -0.34 -5.33 1.19
CA SER A 134 -0.62 -5.68 -0.21
C SER A 134 0.66 -5.72 -1.04
N LEU A 135 1.54 -4.73 -0.86
CA LEU A 135 2.83 -4.64 -1.53
C LEU A 135 3.79 -5.73 -1.04
N PHE A 136 3.81 -6.03 0.26
CA PHE A 136 4.59 -7.13 0.82
C PHE A 136 4.21 -8.47 0.20
N THR A 137 2.91 -8.76 0.18
CA THR A 137 2.39 -10.01 -0.34
C THR A 137 2.68 -10.16 -1.84
N TYR A 138 2.61 -9.07 -2.58
CA TYR A 138 3.00 -9.03 -3.99
C TYR A 138 4.50 -9.35 -4.18
N CYS A 139 5.38 -8.66 -3.44
CA CYS A 139 6.84 -8.87 -3.55
C CYS A 139 7.24 -10.29 -3.15
N MET A 140 6.64 -10.84 -2.09
CA MET A 140 6.87 -12.23 -1.68
C MET A 140 6.33 -13.24 -2.70
N GLY A 141 5.20 -12.94 -3.36
CA GLY A 141 4.66 -13.77 -4.43
C GLY A 141 5.58 -13.81 -5.65
N GLU A 142 6.12 -12.67 -6.08
CA GLU A 142 7.10 -12.59 -7.18
C GLU A 142 8.38 -13.36 -6.84
N LEU A 143 8.83 -13.31 -5.58
CA LEU A 143 9.99 -14.09 -5.13
C LEU A 143 9.72 -15.60 -5.19
N ASP A 144 8.57 -16.05 -4.69
CA ASP A 144 8.19 -17.48 -4.74
C ASP A 144 8.10 -17.97 -6.18
N ASP A 145 7.46 -17.20 -7.07
CA ASP A 145 7.32 -17.55 -8.48
C ASP A 145 8.70 -17.61 -9.18
N ALA A 146 9.61 -16.69 -8.84
CA ALA A 146 10.98 -16.70 -9.36
C ALA A 146 11.76 -17.92 -8.86
N VAL A 147 11.68 -18.23 -7.56
CA VAL A 147 12.33 -19.40 -6.96
C VAL A 147 11.76 -20.69 -7.53
N GLU A 148 10.44 -20.82 -7.67
CA GLU A 148 9.81 -22.01 -8.24
C GLU A 148 10.27 -22.26 -9.69
N LYS A 149 10.33 -21.20 -10.51
CA LYS A 149 10.82 -21.29 -11.89
C LYS A 149 12.29 -21.68 -11.95
N ALA A 150 13.14 -21.04 -11.15
CA ALA A 150 14.57 -21.30 -11.12
C ALA A 150 14.88 -22.71 -10.56
N SER A 151 14.16 -23.16 -9.54
CA SER A 151 14.24 -24.54 -9.02
C SER A 151 13.84 -25.56 -10.08
N LYS A 152 12.72 -25.34 -10.79
CA LYS A 152 12.30 -26.24 -11.89
C LYS A 152 13.36 -26.32 -12.99
N ALA A 153 13.94 -25.19 -13.38
CA ALA A 153 15.01 -25.16 -14.38
C ALA A 153 16.27 -25.91 -13.91
N TYR A 154 16.65 -25.75 -12.65
CA TYR A 154 17.77 -26.48 -12.05
C TYR A 154 17.51 -28.00 -12.02
N PHE A 155 16.35 -28.44 -11.54
CA PHE A 155 16.06 -29.87 -11.46
C PHE A 155 16.00 -30.53 -12.85
N GLN A 156 15.40 -29.86 -13.84
CA GLN A 156 15.39 -30.31 -15.24
C GLN A 156 16.81 -30.45 -15.81
N PHE A 157 17.71 -29.51 -15.50
CA PHE A 157 19.11 -29.58 -15.92
C PHE A 157 19.89 -30.69 -15.18
N SER A 158 19.63 -30.87 -13.88
CA SER A 158 20.30 -31.86 -13.04
C SER A 158 19.91 -33.31 -13.37
N GLU A 159 18.68 -33.55 -13.82
CA GLU A 159 18.19 -34.87 -14.24
C GLU A 159 18.72 -35.29 -15.62
N ASN A 160 19.10 -34.33 -16.49
CA ASN A 160 19.60 -34.60 -17.84
C ASN A 160 20.80 -33.70 -18.23
N PRO A 161 22.01 -33.95 -17.68
CA PRO A 161 23.19 -33.12 -17.91
C PRO A 161 23.77 -33.17 -19.34
N ARG A 162 23.17 -33.92 -20.27
CA ARG A 162 23.60 -34.05 -21.68
C ARG A 162 22.73 -33.29 -22.69
N HIS A 163 21.67 -32.61 -22.25
CA HIS A 163 20.85 -31.80 -23.16
C HIS A 163 21.20 -30.32 -23.04
N THR A 164 21.94 -29.81 -24.03
CA THR A 164 21.79 -28.40 -24.42
C THR A 164 20.30 -28.12 -24.66
N PRO A 165 19.78 -26.94 -24.28
CA PRO A 165 18.37 -26.61 -24.41
C PRO A 165 18.03 -26.47 -25.90
N SER A 166 17.69 -27.60 -26.51
CA SER A 166 17.13 -27.67 -27.85
C SER A 166 15.61 -27.54 -27.72
N VAL A 167 15.00 -26.73 -28.57
CA VAL A 167 13.55 -26.50 -28.70
C VAL A 167 12.75 -27.81 -28.74
N ALA A 168 13.35 -28.91 -29.17
CA ALA A 168 12.74 -30.25 -29.19
C ALA A 168 12.57 -30.89 -27.80
N ALA A 169 13.50 -30.67 -26.86
CA ALA A 169 13.43 -31.23 -25.50
C ALA A 169 12.37 -30.52 -24.64
N ASP A 170 12.27 -29.19 -24.77
CA ASP A 170 11.19 -28.39 -24.18
C ASP A 170 9.81 -28.82 -24.71
N SER A 171 9.75 -29.17 -25.99
CA SER A 171 8.53 -29.67 -26.62
C SER A 171 8.13 -31.05 -26.08
N MET A 172 9.09 -31.95 -25.84
CA MET A 172 8.85 -33.28 -25.27
C MET A 172 8.46 -33.25 -23.79
N HIS A 173 9.02 -32.34 -22.99
CA HIS A 173 8.61 -32.13 -21.60
C HIS A 173 7.23 -31.46 -21.49
N LYS A 174 6.93 -30.50 -22.38
CA LYS A 174 5.57 -29.96 -22.51
C LYS A 174 4.58 -31.05 -22.91
N LEU A 175 4.93 -31.92 -23.86
CA LEU A 175 4.08 -33.05 -24.26
C LEU A 175 3.86 -34.04 -23.12
N THR A 176 4.90 -34.45 -22.39
CA THR A 176 4.73 -35.38 -21.25
C THR A 176 3.94 -34.78 -20.09
N ASN A 177 4.10 -33.49 -19.80
CA ASN A 177 3.26 -32.80 -18.82
C ASN A 177 1.81 -32.62 -19.34
N LEU A 178 1.62 -32.36 -20.64
CA LEU A 178 0.30 -32.35 -21.27
C LEU A 178 -0.36 -33.73 -21.20
N PHE A 179 0.38 -34.83 -21.45
CA PHE A 179 -0.12 -36.21 -21.34
C PHE A 179 -0.45 -36.60 -19.89
N LYS A 180 0.33 -36.17 -18.89
CA LYS A 180 0.00 -36.36 -17.47
C LYS A 180 -1.21 -35.56 -17.01
N ILE A 181 -1.47 -34.40 -17.64
CA ILE A 181 -2.69 -33.63 -17.43
C ILE A 181 -3.85 -34.28 -18.21
N ASP A 182 -3.59 -34.94 -19.34
CA ASP A 182 -4.62 -35.55 -20.18
C ASP A 182 -5.17 -36.87 -19.63
N THR A 183 -4.39 -37.60 -18.83
CA THR A 183 -4.85 -38.79 -18.10
C THR A 183 -5.77 -38.49 -16.92
N LEU A 184 -5.90 -37.22 -16.53
CA LEU A 184 -6.84 -36.79 -15.49
C LEU A 184 -8.22 -36.51 -16.10
N SER A 185 -9.26 -37.02 -15.45
CA SER A 185 -10.65 -36.65 -15.77
C SER A 185 -10.86 -35.14 -15.62
N HIS A 186 -11.84 -34.57 -16.34
CA HIS A 186 -12.16 -33.14 -16.27
C HIS A 186 -12.32 -32.64 -14.82
N GLY A 187 -13.02 -33.41 -13.97
CA GLY A 187 -13.21 -33.08 -12.56
C GLY A 187 -11.90 -33.08 -11.74
N GLN A 188 -10.95 -33.97 -12.05
CA GLN A 188 -9.64 -33.98 -11.40
C GLN A 188 -8.79 -32.77 -11.84
N ARG A 189 -8.84 -32.37 -13.12
CA ARG A 189 -8.15 -31.16 -13.59
C ARG A 189 -8.69 -29.91 -12.90
N GLU A 190 -10.01 -29.81 -12.73
CA GLU A 190 -10.62 -28.71 -11.99
C GLU A 190 -10.25 -28.71 -10.50
N LEU A 191 -10.24 -29.89 -9.86
CA LEU A 191 -9.84 -30.01 -8.45
C LEU A 191 -8.38 -29.61 -8.23
N VAL A 192 -7.46 -30.00 -9.11
CA VAL A 192 -6.05 -29.58 -9.03
C VAL A 192 -5.92 -28.07 -9.19
N LYS A 193 -6.65 -27.45 -10.13
CA LYS A 193 -6.68 -25.99 -10.28
C LYS A 193 -7.25 -25.30 -9.04
N LYS A 194 -8.37 -25.78 -8.50
CA LYS A 194 -9.00 -25.23 -7.30
C LYS A 194 -8.09 -25.37 -6.06
N ARG A 195 -7.39 -26.49 -5.92
CA ARG A 195 -6.42 -26.70 -4.85
C ARG A 195 -5.23 -25.75 -4.95
N ALA A 196 -4.65 -25.60 -6.14
CA ALA A 196 -3.56 -24.64 -6.36
C ALA A 196 -4.01 -23.18 -6.09
N LEU A 197 -5.24 -22.82 -6.46
CA LEU A 197 -5.81 -21.51 -6.13
C LEU A 197 -6.03 -21.33 -4.63
N LEU A 198 -6.54 -22.36 -3.94
CA LEU A 198 -6.73 -22.34 -2.49
C LEU A 198 -5.38 -22.20 -1.77
N ASP A 199 -4.37 -22.96 -2.16
CA ASP A 199 -3.03 -22.90 -1.57
C ASP A 199 -2.43 -21.49 -1.74
N ARG A 200 -2.61 -20.87 -2.91
CA ARG A 200 -2.21 -19.47 -3.15
C ARG A 200 -2.97 -18.49 -2.26
N LEU A 201 -4.27 -18.67 -2.08
CA LEU A 201 -5.08 -17.82 -1.20
C LEU A 201 -4.66 -17.98 0.27
N LEU A 202 -4.41 -19.20 0.72
CA LEU A 202 -3.93 -19.50 2.08
C LEU A 202 -2.55 -18.90 2.34
N ILE A 203 -1.63 -18.97 1.37
CA ILE A 203 -0.31 -18.33 1.47
C ILE A 203 -0.47 -16.81 1.52
N LYS A 204 -1.35 -16.25 0.68
CA LYS A 204 -1.66 -14.81 0.68
C LYS A 204 -2.23 -14.36 2.03
N GLU A 205 -3.19 -15.09 2.57
CA GLU A 205 -3.81 -14.81 3.87
C GLU A 205 -2.80 -14.88 5.02
N LYS A 206 -1.94 -15.92 5.04
CA LYS A 206 -0.87 -16.05 6.04
C LYS A 206 0.19 -14.94 6.00
N ARG A 207 0.27 -14.20 4.88
CA ARG A 207 1.22 -13.08 4.68
C ARG A 207 0.56 -11.72 4.83
N GLN A 208 -0.74 -11.67 5.11
CA GLN A 208 -1.38 -10.42 5.43
C GLN A 208 -0.82 -9.86 6.74
N LEU A 209 -0.53 -8.57 6.72
CA LEU A 209 -0.04 -7.82 7.86
C LEU A 209 -1.25 -7.03 8.36
N HIS A 210 -1.59 -7.19 9.64
CA HIS A 210 -2.78 -6.58 10.21
C HIS A 210 -2.44 -5.43 11.14
N THR A 211 -1.23 -5.42 11.68
CA THR A 211 -0.75 -4.45 12.66
C THR A 211 0.57 -3.80 12.24
N VAL A 212 0.93 -2.69 12.90
CA VAL A 212 2.23 -2.02 12.71
C VAL A 212 3.37 -2.94 13.16
N GLU A 213 3.14 -3.76 14.18
CA GLU A 213 4.06 -4.78 14.69
C GLU A 213 4.31 -5.88 13.65
N ASP A 214 3.27 -6.33 12.94
CA ASP A 214 3.42 -7.28 11.84
C ASP A 214 4.30 -6.70 10.73
N VAL A 215 4.15 -5.40 10.44
CA VAL A 215 5.01 -4.70 9.47
C VAL A 215 6.46 -4.67 9.94
N ARG A 216 6.74 -4.38 11.22
CA ARG A 216 8.11 -4.47 11.78
C ARG A 216 8.69 -5.88 11.64
N ALA A 217 7.92 -6.91 12.02
CA ALA A 217 8.36 -8.30 11.90
C ALA A 217 8.60 -8.73 10.45
N ALA A 218 7.82 -8.18 9.51
CA ALA A 218 8.01 -8.40 8.08
C ALA A 218 9.29 -7.74 7.56
N LEU A 219 9.67 -6.55 8.03
CA LEU A 219 10.97 -5.93 7.68
C LEU A 219 12.15 -6.81 8.11
N ASP A 220 12.07 -7.41 9.31
CA ASP A 220 13.08 -8.36 9.78
C ASP A 220 13.10 -9.64 8.94
N HIS A 221 11.93 -10.09 8.49
CA HIS A 221 11.82 -11.23 7.58
C HIS A 221 12.50 -10.94 6.24
N VAL A 222 12.33 -9.74 5.68
CA VAL A 222 12.99 -9.33 4.45
C VAL A 222 14.51 -9.36 4.59
N GLU A 223 15.06 -8.96 5.74
CA GLU A 223 16.51 -9.06 5.96
C GLU A 223 17.00 -10.49 6.01
N ARG A 224 16.28 -11.39 6.68
CA ARG A 224 16.62 -12.83 6.67
C ARG A 224 16.58 -13.40 5.24
N VAL A 225 15.62 -12.97 4.42
CA VAL A 225 15.53 -13.38 3.01
C VAL A 225 16.72 -12.84 2.23
N LYS A 226 17.08 -11.56 2.39
CA LYS A 226 18.27 -10.97 1.76
C LYS A 226 19.54 -11.71 2.15
N GLU A 227 19.75 -12.01 3.43
CA GLU A 227 20.90 -12.76 3.90
C GLU A 227 21.00 -14.14 3.23
N LYS A 228 19.86 -14.84 3.12
CA LYS A 228 19.78 -16.16 2.48
C LYS A 228 20.21 -16.14 0.99
N PHE A 229 19.88 -15.07 0.28
CA PHE A 229 20.20 -14.92 -1.14
C PHE A 229 21.47 -14.11 -1.43
N GLY A 230 22.01 -13.37 -0.44
CA GLY A 230 23.17 -12.49 -0.57
C GLY A 230 24.49 -13.08 -0.07
N GLN A 231 24.47 -14.14 0.76
CA GLN A 231 25.69 -14.81 1.18
C GLN A 231 26.25 -15.69 0.05
N PRO A 232 27.54 -15.55 -0.33
CA PRO A 232 28.16 -16.50 -1.24
C PRO A 232 28.10 -17.87 -0.57
N ALA A 233 27.46 -18.85 -1.20
CA ALA A 233 27.38 -20.20 -0.66
C ALA A 233 28.79 -20.66 -0.26
N LYS A 234 28.96 -21.00 1.02
CA LYS A 234 30.18 -21.65 1.47
C LYS A 234 30.22 -22.97 0.71
N LYS A 235 31.14 -23.13 -0.25
CA LYS A 235 31.32 -24.39 -0.97
C LYS A 235 31.63 -25.48 0.03
N SER A 236 30.61 -26.17 0.53
CA SER A 236 30.77 -27.41 1.25
C SER A 236 30.79 -28.50 0.19
N PHE A 237 31.91 -29.22 0.08
CA PHE A 237 32.14 -30.24 -0.94
C PHE A 237 31.20 -31.48 -0.83
N PHE A 238 30.15 -31.43 0.01
CA PHE A 238 29.41 -32.61 0.46
C PHE A 238 27.88 -32.57 0.25
N PHE A 239 27.25 -31.48 -0.20
CA PHE A 239 25.78 -31.45 -0.34
C PHE A 239 25.30 -30.88 -1.69
N LYS A 240 24.44 -31.64 -2.39
CA LYS A 240 23.72 -31.21 -3.62
C LYS A 240 22.82 -29.99 -3.40
N ASP A 241 22.40 -29.74 -2.15
CA ASP A 241 21.57 -28.57 -1.80
C ASP A 241 22.32 -27.25 -1.94
N ASP A 242 23.66 -27.24 -1.78
CA ASP A 242 24.49 -26.04 -1.98
C ASP A 242 24.50 -25.62 -3.45
N ASP A 243 24.55 -26.57 -4.40
CA ASP A 243 24.54 -26.26 -5.83
C ASP A 243 23.18 -25.71 -6.31
N HIS A 244 22.08 -26.21 -5.76
CA HIS A 244 20.74 -25.67 -6.03
C HIS A 244 20.61 -24.24 -5.48
N GLN A 245 21.09 -24.00 -4.25
CA GLN A 245 21.07 -22.67 -3.64
C GLN A 245 21.95 -21.67 -4.40
N VAL A 246 23.14 -22.08 -4.86
CA VAL A 246 24.01 -21.26 -5.73
C VAL A 246 23.33 -20.95 -7.06
N SER A 247 22.61 -21.91 -7.65
CA SER A 247 21.86 -21.70 -8.89
C SER A 247 20.74 -20.66 -8.70
N LEU A 248 20.00 -20.73 -7.59
CA LEU A 248 18.97 -19.75 -7.24
C LEU A 248 19.56 -18.34 -7.03
N GLN A 249 20.70 -18.24 -6.35
CA GLN A 249 21.36 -16.95 -6.11
C GLN A 249 21.87 -16.27 -7.39
N ARG A 250 22.21 -17.06 -8.41
CA ARG A 250 22.68 -16.56 -9.71
C ARG A 250 21.54 -16.26 -10.68
N ASP A 251 20.33 -16.73 -10.38
CA ASP A 251 19.18 -16.48 -11.23
C ASP A 251 18.80 -14.99 -11.21
N LEU A 252 18.67 -14.41 -12.41
CA LEU A 252 18.38 -12.99 -12.58
C LEU A 252 16.99 -12.61 -12.08
N ALA A 253 15.99 -13.49 -12.23
CA ALA A 253 14.63 -13.24 -11.77
C ALA A 253 14.57 -13.28 -10.24
N VAL A 254 15.24 -14.24 -9.60
CA VAL A 254 15.36 -14.31 -8.14
C VAL A 254 16.07 -13.06 -7.60
N THR A 255 17.18 -12.66 -8.21
CA THR A 255 17.92 -11.44 -7.81
C THR A 255 17.06 -10.17 -7.94
N LYS A 256 16.26 -10.06 -9.02
CA LYS A 256 15.35 -8.92 -9.20
C LYS A 256 14.23 -8.91 -8.16
N ALA A 257 13.64 -10.07 -7.85
CA ALA A 257 12.59 -10.19 -6.84
C ALA A 257 13.10 -9.83 -5.44
N VAL A 258 14.32 -10.26 -5.08
CA VAL A 258 14.98 -9.86 -3.82
C VAL A 258 15.20 -8.35 -3.77
N LYS A 259 15.70 -7.72 -4.84
CA LYS A 259 15.84 -6.25 -4.90
C LYS A 259 14.51 -5.51 -4.75
N GLN A 260 13.43 -6.05 -5.33
CA GLN A 260 12.10 -5.48 -5.17
C GLN A 260 11.61 -5.56 -3.71
N LEU A 261 11.90 -6.66 -3.03
CA LEU A 261 11.63 -6.84 -1.61
C LEU A 261 12.44 -5.83 -0.75
N GLU A 262 13.69 -5.54 -1.11
CA GLU A 262 14.50 -4.51 -0.46
C GLU A 262 13.94 -3.10 -0.66
N LEU A 263 13.44 -2.79 -1.86
CA LEU A 263 12.76 -1.52 -2.13
C LEU A 263 11.48 -1.40 -1.30
N TRP A 264 10.69 -2.47 -1.19
CA TRP A 264 9.55 -2.50 -0.29
C TRP A 264 9.98 -2.23 1.16
N LYS A 265 11.09 -2.83 1.61
CA LYS A 265 11.63 -2.64 2.96
C LYS A 265 11.99 -1.17 3.21
N SER A 266 12.75 -0.55 2.31
CA SER A 266 13.21 0.84 2.50
C SER A 266 12.04 1.81 2.55
N VAL A 267 11.08 1.65 1.65
CA VAL A 267 9.90 2.52 1.56
C VAL A 267 8.94 2.30 2.75
N THR A 268 8.79 1.06 3.21
CA THR A 268 7.93 0.73 4.36
C THR A 268 8.56 1.16 5.69
N ALA A 269 9.89 1.19 5.79
CA ALA A 269 10.57 1.77 6.96
C ALA A 269 10.24 3.26 7.12
N THR A 270 10.14 4.02 6.01
CA THR A 270 9.68 5.41 6.04
C THR A 270 8.25 5.54 6.57
N PHE A 271 7.34 4.65 6.14
CA PHE A 271 5.98 4.59 6.69
C PHE A 271 5.99 4.37 8.21
N LEU A 272 6.78 3.43 8.72
CA LEU A 272 6.89 3.18 10.16
C LEU A 272 7.41 4.40 10.94
N LEU A 273 8.39 5.12 10.40
CA LEU A 273 8.89 6.35 11.01
C LEU A 273 7.81 7.42 11.09
N GLN A 274 6.99 7.56 10.04
CA GLN A 274 5.85 8.50 10.05
C GLN A 274 4.77 8.10 11.06
N GLU A 275 4.45 6.81 11.18
CA GLU A 275 3.50 6.33 12.19
C GLU A 275 4.03 6.56 13.61
N GLN A 276 5.30 6.25 13.88
CA GLN A 276 5.93 6.51 15.19
C GLN A 276 5.94 8.00 15.54
N ALA A 277 6.26 8.86 14.57
CA ALA A 277 6.21 10.31 14.74
C ALA A 277 4.78 10.78 15.07
N ARG A 278 3.77 10.22 14.39
CA ARG A 278 2.36 10.53 14.64
C ARG A 278 1.94 10.10 16.04
N GLU A 279 2.24 8.87 16.42
CA GLU A 279 1.94 8.32 17.76
C GLU A 279 2.59 9.14 18.87
N ALA A 280 3.86 9.54 18.69
CA ALA A 280 4.58 10.37 19.65
C ALA A 280 3.92 11.75 19.83
N LEU A 281 3.57 12.42 18.72
CA LEU A 281 2.93 13.73 18.77
C LEU A 281 1.49 13.66 19.31
N GLN A 282 0.74 12.62 18.98
CA GLN A 282 -0.59 12.38 19.54
C GLN A 282 -0.53 12.12 21.05
N SER A 283 0.41 11.27 21.50
CA SER A 283 0.63 11.01 22.93
C SER A 283 1.02 12.29 23.68
N TYR A 284 1.86 13.13 23.06
CA TYR A 284 2.24 14.42 23.62
C TYR A 284 1.05 15.40 23.68
N SER A 285 0.21 15.45 22.64
CA SER A 285 -1.04 16.24 22.65
C SER A 285 -1.97 15.84 23.80
N ILE A 286 -2.14 14.52 24.03
CA ILE A 286 -2.92 13.99 25.15
C ILE A 286 -2.29 14.40 26.49
N LEU A 287 -0.98 14.23 26.66
CA LEU A 287 -0.27 14.61 27.88
C LEU A 287 -0.43 16.11 28.19
N LEU A 288 -0.32 16.98 27.19
CA LEU A 288 -0.56 18.41 27.35
C LEU A 288 -2.02 18.71 27.75
N SER A 289 -2.98 17.99 27.18
CA SER A 289 -4.39 18.14 27.57
C SER A 289 -4.65 17.70 29.03
N GLU A 290 -4.00 16.62 29.48
CA GLU A 290 -4.11 16.13 30.85
C GLU A 290 -3.48 17.09 31.87
N THR A 291 -2.33 17.66 31.53
CA THR A 291 -1.66 18.64 32.41
C THR A 291 -2.50 19.90 32.58
N LEU A 292 -3.18 20.36 31.54
CA LEU A 292 -4.09 21.52 31.63
C LEU A 292 -5.33 21.26 32.49
N THR A 293 -5.84 20.03 32.50
CA THR A 293 -7.02 19.68 33.29
C THR A 293 -6.68 19.41 34.77
N LYS A 294 -5.44 18.97 35.08
CA LYS A 294 -5.00 18.70 36.46
C LYS A 294 -4.63 19.96 37.26
N VAL A 295 -4.17 21.03 36.61
CA VAL A 295 -3.82 22.31 37.28
C VAL A 295 -5.03 22.99 37.94
N ASN A 296 -6.26 22.66 37.53
CA ASN A 296 -7.51 23.21 38.09
C ASN A 296 -8.04 22.47 39.35
N LYS A 297 -7.27 21.56 39.96
CA LYS A 297 -7.67 20.83 41.20
C LYS A 297 -6.89 21.24 42.46
N THR A 298 -6.08 22.29 42.40
CA THR A 298 -5.35 22.89 43.54
C THR A 298 -5.73 24.35 43.68
#